data_AF-A0A7W1YTV7-F1
#
_entry.id   AF-A0A7W1YTV7-F1
#
_cell.length_a   1.000
_cell.length_b   1.000
_cell.length_c   1.000
_cell.angle_alpha   90.00
_cell.angle_beta   90.00
_cell.angle_gamma   90.00
#
_symmetry.space_group_name_H-M   'P 1'
#
loop_
_entity.id
_entity.type
_entity.pdbx_description
1 polymer ?
#
loop_
_entity_poly.entity_id
_entity_poly.type
_entity_poly.pdbx_seq_one_letter_code
_entity_poly.pdbx_strand_id
1 'polypeptide(L)'
;MATGPPRAVAPGAGGALSVQRDVALECGWGRVVFGQTFADDHALAAELRAEELGQRDVCLYHPEAHVLVSRAPHELFVDPSYTYRRRLDDEGGDGLVHRPLAGVVIRPLDGADDAEAVNRLYARAGMVLAPSEVIEANQGSEVFSYLVAEDVARQAVVGTVTGIDHVQAFGDPDGGASLWCLAVDSQSSRPGVGVALVSALAREMGQRGCRQLDLSVMHDNGPAISLYEKLGFTRVPVFCVKRKNPINEPLFSGPLTADHRALNPYARIIADEARRRGIGVAVVDAEGGFLRLTHGGRQIVTRESLSQLTSGVAVSWCDDKRVTRRLVSSAGLHVAKGRSATGDDADVEFLAEVGELVVKPARGEQGAGISVGVNDAASLRRAVERARAHCDDVLLEQRCPGDDLRVVVIGHEVVAAAVRRPATVVGDGRHRVSDLIAAQSRRRAAATGGESTIPVDDVTLDTLAAEGRSLDDILDDGVSLAVQRTANLHTGGTIHDVTARLHPTVAEAAVRASRVLDLPVTGLDFLVPAVDGPDYVFIEANERPGLANHEPQPTVQRFLDLLFPSTAGLPRGWTPAAAASRSI
;
A
#
# COMPACT_ATOMS: atom_id res chain seq x y z
N MET A 1 -1.64 -20.83 -24.77
CA MET A 1 -1.39 -22.29 -24.78
C MET A 1 -2.35 -22.92 -23.79
N ALA A 2 -3.11 -23.92 -24.22
CA ALA A 2 -4.31 -24.42 -23.55
C ALA A 2 -3.99 -25.11 -22.21
N THR A 3 -4.75 -24.77 -21.18
CA THR A 3 -4.79 -25.42 -19.86
C THR A 3 -5.65 -26.69 -19.95
N GLY A 4 -5.06 -27.83 -19.60
CA GLY A 4 -5.79 -29.11 -19.51
C GLY A 4 -6.59 -29.21 -18.20
N PRO A 5 -7.64 -30.05 -18.14
CA PRO A 5 -8.49 -30.18 -16.96
C PRO A 5 -7.78 -31.01 -15.86
N PRO A 6 -8.23 -30.90 -14.60
CA PRO A 6 -7.67 -31.67 -13.48
C PRO A 6 -7.87 -33.17 -13.69
N ARG A 7 -6.80 -33.95 -13.46
CA ARG A 7 -6.80 -35.42 -13.57
C ARG A 7 -7.54 -36.03 -12.38
N ALA A 8 -8.67 -36.69 -12.65
CA ALA A 8 -9.31 -37.60 -11.72
C ALA A 8 -8.49 -38.90 -11.57
N VAL A 9 -8.25 -39.35 -10.34
CA VAL A 9 -7.57 -40.60 -10.02
C VAL A 9 -8.63 -41.69 -9.75
N ALA A 10 -8.54 -42.82 -10.44
CA ALA A 10 -9.40 -43.99 -10.23
C ALA A 10 -8.87 -44.90 -9.10
N PRO A 11 -9.72 -45.64 -8.36
CA PRO A 11 -9.28 -46.41 -7.21
C PRO A 11 -8.71 -47.78 -7.64
N GLY A 12 -7.45 -48.02 -7.30
CA GLY A 12 -6.79 -49.33 -7.41
C GLY A 12 -6.65 -49.98 -6.04
N ALA A 13 -7.03 -51.26 -5.94
CA ALA A 13 -7.07 -52.06 -4.73
C ALA A 13 -5.68 -52.31 -4.10
N GLY A 14 -5.60 -52.21 -2.77
CA GLY A 14 -4.62 -52.87 -1.90
C GLY A 14 -3.15 -52.53 -2.13
N GLY A 15 -2.65 -51.44 -1.54
CA GLY A 15 -1.22 -51.11 -1.50
C GLY A 15 -0.92 -50.18 -0.33
N ALA A 16 0.25 -50.35 0.31
CA ALA A 16 0.74 -49.42 1.33
C ALA A 16 0.66 -47.99 0.80
N LEU A 17 0.06 -47.07 1.57
CA LEU A 17 -0.12 -45.67 1.20
C LEU A 17 1.25 -45.08 0.81
N SER A 18 1.41 -44.69 -0.46
CA SER A 18 2.63 -44.04 -0.93
C SER A 18 2.66 -42.60 -0.44
N VAL A 19 3.72 -42.21 0.25
CA VAL A 19 3.91 -40.84 0.74
C VAL A 19 3.88 -39.87 -0.44
N GLN A 20 2.96 -38.90 -0.43
CA GLN A 20 2.89 -37.86 -1.45
C GLN A 20 4.03 -36.84 -1.25
N ARG A 21 4.47 -36.23 -2.36
CA ARG A 21 5.56 -35.25 -2.37
C ARG A 21 5.04 -33.86 -2.71
N ASP A 22 5.80 -32.85 -2.32
CA ASP A 22 5.56 -31.44 -2.64
C ASP A 22 4.16 -30.95 -2.22
N VAL A 23 3.77 -31.28 -0.98
CA VAL A 23 2.40 -31.10 -0.49
C VAL A 23 2.22 -29.70 0.12
N ALA A 24 1.35 -28.92 -0.49
CA ALA A 24 0.83 -27.66 0.02
C ALA A 24 -0.71 -27.68 0.00
N LEU A 25 -1.34 -27.41 1.14
CA LEU A 25 -2.80 -27.48 1.28
C LEU A 25 -3.40 -26.08 1.40
N GLU A 26 -4.37 -25.76 0.55
CA GLU A 26 -5.13 -24.52 0.60
C GLU A 26 -6.08 -24.50 1.80
N CYS A 27 -5.91 -23.52 2.68
CA CYS A 27 -6.70 -23.36 3.91
C CYS A 27 -7.66 -22.15 3.86
N GLY A 28 -7.69 -21.44 2.73
CA GLY A 28 -8.48 -20.24 2.45
C GLY A 28 -7.79 -18.94 2.86
N TRP A 29 -7.08 -18.95 3.98
CA TRP A 29 -6.26 -17.81 4.44
C TRP A 29 -4.82 -17.84 3.91
N GLY A 30 -4.50 -18.82 3.06
CA GLY A 30 -3.16 -19.20 2.63
C GLY A 30 -2.98 -20.71 2.73
N ARG A 31 -1.73 -21.17 2.64
CA ARG A 31 -1.41 -22.59 2.50
C ARG A 31 -0.58 -23.12 3.66
N VAL A 32 -0.87 -24.35 4.10
CA VAL A 32 0.04 -25.11 4.94
C VAL A 32 0.95 -25.92 4.03
N VAL A 33 2.25 -25.58 4.02
CA VAL A 33 3.27 -26.24 3.19
C VAL A 33 4.04 -27.24 4.06
N PHE A 34 3.97 -28.52 3.70
CA PHE A 34 4.61 -29.60 4.45
C PHE A 34 6.04 -29.79 3.97
N GLY A 35 6.97 -29.03 4.55
CA GLY A 35 8.35 -28.91 4.07
C GLY A 35 9.18 -30.20 4.11
N GLN A 36 8.76 -31.22 4.87
CA GLN A 36 9.35 -32.57 4.86
C GLN A 36 8.99 -33.38 3.61
N THR A 37 7.95 -32.98 2.88
CA THR A 37 7.50 -33.67 1.66
C THR A 37 8.24 -33.20 0.40
N PHE A 38 9.03 -32.12 0.51
CA PHE A 38 9.83 -31.56 -0.57
C PHE A 38 11.23 -32.17 -0.56
N ALA A 39 11.69 -32.62 -1.73
CA ALA A 39 13.01 -33.25 -1.86
C ALA A 39 14.17 -32.24 -1.92
N ASP A 40 13.87 -30.97 -2.17
CA ASP A 40 14.86 -29.91 -2.42
C ASP A 40 14.37 -28.55 -1.89
N ASP A 41 15.29 -27.80 -1.30
CA ASP A 41 15.03 -26.47 -0.75
C ASP A 41 14.71 -25.43 -1.82
N HIS A 42 15.21 -25.57 -3.06
CA HIS A 42 14.87 -24.64 -4.14
C HIS A 42 13.41 -24.78 -4.55
N ALA A 43 12.91 -26.00 -4.67
CA ALA A 43 11.50 -26.28 -4.93
C ALA A 43 10.61 -25.73 -3.80
N LEU A 44 10.97 -25.99 -2.54
CA LEU A 44 10.23 -25.48 -1.38
C LEU A 44 10.25 -23.94 -1.29
N ALA A 45 11.40 -23.30 -1.54
CA ALA A 45 11.49 -21.85 -1.59
C ALA A 45 10.69 -21.26 -2.76
N ALA A 46 10.65 -21.92 -3.91
CA ALA A 46 9.82 -21.52 -5.05
C ALA A 46 8.32 -21.65 -4.74
N GLU A 47 7.93 -22.71 -4.03
CA GLU A 47 6.55 -22.91 -3.57
C GLU A 47 6.11 -21.79 -2.63
N LEU A 48 6.92 -21.47 -1.61
CA LEU A 48 6.65 -20.32 -0.73
C LEU A 48 6.69 -18.99 -1.48
N ARG A 49 7.47 -18.90 -2.56
CA ARG A 49 7.51 -17.69 -3.40
C ARG A 49 6.21 -17.46 -4.17
N ALA A 50 5.42 -18.50 -4.38
CA ALA A 50 4.12 -18.41 -5.04
C ALA A 50 2.99 -17.86 -4.15
N GLU A 51 3.24 -17.62 -2.85
CA GLU A 51 2.26 -17.01 -1.94
C GLU A 51 1.68 -15.71 -2.53
N GLU A 52 0.36 -15.61 -2.64
CA GLU A 52 -0.32 -14.46 -3.22
C GLU A 52 -0.56 -13.34 -2.20
N LEU A 53 -0.84 -12.12 -2.70
CA LEU A 53 -1.15 -10.98 -1.83
C LEU A 53 -2.43 -11.24 -1.03
N GLY A 54 -2.36 -11.06 0.28
CA GLY A 54 -3.50 -11.32 1.18
C GLY A 54 -3.55 -12.73 1.75
N GLN A 55 -2.71 -13.64 1.24
CA GLN A 55 -2.53 -14.98 1.78
C GLN A 55 -1.36 -15.03 2.76
N ARG A 56 -1.39 -16.04 3.64
CA ARG A 56 -0.34 -16.28 4.63
C ARG A 56 0.04 -17.75 4.61
N ASP A 57 1.08 -18.08 3.85
CA ASP A 57 1.61 -19.43 3.83
C ASP A 57 2.43 -19.73 5.09
N VAL A 58 2.36 -20.98 5.52
CA VAL A 58 3.13 -21.49 6.65
C VAL A 58 3.80 -22.78 6.23
N CYS A 59 5.12 -22.75 6.10
CA CYS A 59 5.91 -23.97 5.97
C CYS A 59 6.19 -24.55 7.35
N LEU A 60 5.87 -25.82 7.56
CA LEU A 60 6.15 -26.56 8.80
C LEU A 60 6.93 -27.83 8.48
N TYR A 61 7.56 -28.42 9.50
CA TYR A 61 8.25 -29.72 9.46
C TYR A 61 9.46 -29.85 8.54
N HIS A 62 9.91 -28.79 7.87
CA HIS A 62 11.18 -28.86 7.15
C HIS A 62 12.33 -29.09 8.16
N PRO A 63 13.08 -30.20 8.06
CA PRO A 63 14.05 -30.60 9.08
C PRO A 63 15.19 -29.58 9.25
N GLU A 64 15.52 -28.87 8.18
CA GLU A 64 16.63 -27.91 8.14
C GLU A 64 16.12 -26.49 7.87
N ALA A 65 15.09 -26.04 8.61
CA ALA A 65 14.47 -24.71 8.45
C ALA A 65 15.47 -23.55 8.33
N HIS A 66 16.57 -23.61 9.10
CA HIS A 66 17.64 -22.62 9.06
C HIS A 66 18.43 -22.64 7.74
N VAL A 67 18.63 -23.82 7.13
CA VAL A 67 19.25 -23.97 5.81
C VAL A 67 18.33 -23.39 4.73
N LEU A 68 17.04 -23.74 4.74
CA LEU A 68 16.05 -23.16 3.82
C LEU A 68 16.05 -21.63 3.86
N VAL A 69 15.99 -21.05 5.08
CA VAL A 69 16.04 -19.59 5.25
C VAL A 69 17.37 -19.01 4.76
N SER A 70 18.50 -19.70 4.96
CA SER A 70 19.81 -19.25 4.45
C SER A 70 19.90 -19.18 2.92
N ARG A 71 19.06 -19.94 2.20
CA ARG A 71 19.00 -19.89 0.73
C ARG A 71 18.23 -18.69 0.20
N ALA A 72 17.25 -18.20 0.95
CA ALA A 72 16.43 -17.04 0.58
C ALA A 72 16.23 -16.08 1.77
N PRO A 73 17.31 -15.53 2.37
CA PRO A 73 17.23 -14.80 3.65
C PRO A 73 16.54 -13.44 3.54
N HIS A 74 16.35 -12.94 2.32
CA HIS A 74 15.63 -11.71 2.02
C HIS A 74 14.13 -11.95 1.78
N GLU A 75 13.72 -13.20 1.55
CA GLU A 75 12.33 -13.59 1.30
C GLU A 75 11.73 -14.36 2.47
N LEU A 76 12.53 -15.16 3.18
CA LEU A 76 12.09 -16.08 4.22
C LEU A 76 12.63 -15.69 5.60
N PHE A 77 11.90 -16.08 6.64
CA PHE A 77 12.35 -16.01 8.02
C PHE A 77 11.77 -17.16 8.84
N VAL A 78 12.44 -17.48 9.96
CA VAL A 78 11.88 -18.39 10.96
C VAL A 78 10.88 -17.61 11.80
N ASP A 79 9.63 -18.06 11.80
CA ASP A 79 8.56 -17.48 12.60
C ASP A 79 8.88 -17.56 14.10
N PRO A 80 8.67 -16.50 14.89
CA PRO A 80 8.93 -16.51 16.32
C PRO A 80 7.79 -17.22 17.08
N SER A 81 7.55 -18.48 16.73
CA SER A 81 6.56 -19.36 17.35
C SER A 81 7.23 -20.57 18.00
N TYR A 82 6.48 -21.20 18.91
CA TYR A 82 6.80 -22.51 19.45
C TYR A 82 5.88 -23.55 18.81
N THR A 83 6.45 -24.69 18.42
CA THR A 83 5.67 -25.86 18.06
C THR A 83 5.51 -26.78 19.26
N TYR A 84 4.28 -27.21 19.49
CA TYR A 84 3.88 -28.11 20.55
C TYR A 84 3.29 -29.38 19.95
N ARG A 85 3.60 -30.52 20.57
CA ARG A 85 3.13 -31.86 20.19
C ARG A 85 2.48 -32.55 21.36
N ARG A 86 1.38 -33.25 21.09
CA ARG A 86 0.75 -34.17 22.00
C ARG A 86 0.63 -35.55 21.36
N ARG A 87 1.04 -36.60 22.07
CA ARG A 87 0.74 -37.99 21.72
C ARG A 87 -0.73 -38.32 21.98
N LEU A 88 -1.36 -39.00 21.04
CA LEU A 88 -2.76 -39.43 21.09
C LEU A 88 -2.90 -40.93 21.36
N ASP A 89 -1.81 -41.69 21.19
CA ASP A 89 -1.68 -43.13 21.36
C ASP A 89 -1.28 -43.56 22.79
N ASP A 90 -1.02 -42.61 23.71
CA ASP A 90 -0.74 -42.92 25.10
C ASP A 90 -2.00 -43.47 25.82
N GLU A 91 -1.93 -44.74 26.24
CA GLU A 91 -2.99 -45.46 26.98
C GLU A 91 -3.33 -44.86 28.38
N GLY A 92 -2.68 -43.76 28.78
CA GLY A 92 -3.02 -42.94 29.96
C GLY A 92 -4.27 -42.06 29.75
N GLY A 93 -5.33 -42.64 29.19
CA GLY A 93 -6.56 -42.01 28.69
C GLY A 93 -7.43 -41.23 29.68
N ASP A 94 -6.91 -40.82 30.84
CA ASP A 94 -7.65 -40.06 31.87
C ASP A 94 -7.46 -38.53 31.75
N GLY A 95 -6.50 -38.06 30.94
CA GLY A 95 -6.17 -36.62 30.82
C GLY A 95 -7.06 -35.78 29.90
N LEU A 96 -8.00 -36.39 29.15
CA LEU A 96 -8.91 -35.71 28.20
C LEU A 96 -10.39 -35.81 28.59
N VAL A 97 -10.68 -36.18 29.85
CA VAL A 97 -12.03 -36.11 30.40
C VAL A 97 -12.37 -34.64 30.70
N HIS A 98 -12.56 -33.85 29.64
CA HIS A 98 -13.19 -32.55 29.81
C HIS A 98 -14.68 -32.77 30.08
N ARG A 99 -15.14 -32.31 31.25
CA ARG A 99 -16.57 -32.28 31.55
C ARG A 99 -17.30 -31.49 30.46
N PRO A 100 -18.46 -31.94 29.97
CA PRO A 100 -19.27 -31.16 29.03
C PRO A 100 -19.44 -29.73 29.55
N LEU A 101 -19.12 -28.74 28.71
CA LEU A 101 -19.38 -27.34 29.05
C LEU A 101 -20.88 -27.12 29.01
N ALA A 102 -21.48 -26.81 30.17
CA ALA A 102 -22.91 -26.57 30.24
C ALA A 102 -23.30 -25.45 29.28
N GLY A 103 -24.20 -25.76 28.34
CA GLY A 103 -24.72 -24.82 27.34
C GLY A 103 -23.82 -24.54 26.14
N VAL A 104 -22.72 -25.28 25.95
CA VAL A 104 -21.90 -25.22 24.73
C VAL A 104 -21.86 -26.61 24.08
N VAL A 105 -22.12 -26.67 22.78
CA VAL A 105 -22.01 -27.88 21.97
C VAL A 105 -20.85 -27.72 20.99
N ILE A 106 -19.95 -28.70 20.96
CA ILE A 106 -18.93 -28.79 19.92
C ILE A 106 -19.47 -29.72 18.82
N ARG A 107 -19.49 -29.24 17.58
CA ARG A 107 -19.96 -30.00 16.42
C ARG A 107 -19.12 -29.66 15.19
N PRO A 108 -19.13 -30.51 14.15
CA PRO A 108 -18.62 -30.15 12.84
C PRO A 108 -19.28 -28.87 12.32
N LEU A 109 -18.52 -28.08 11.55
CA LEU A 109 -19.04 -26.98 10.76
C LEU A 109 -20.07 -27.51 9.76
N ASP A 110 -21.20 -26.82 9.61
CA ASP A 110 -22.31 -27.20 8.74
C ASP A 110 -22.77 -26.00 7.88
N GLY A 111 -22.24 -25.93 6.66
CA GLY A 111 -22.65 -24.96 5.64
C GLY A 111 -22.09 -23.54 5.77
N ALA A 112 -22.56 -22.68 4.86
CA ALA A 112 -22.06 -21.31 4.66
C ALA A 112 -22.23 -20.39 5.88
N ASP A 113 -23.34 -20.50 6.62
CA ASP A 113 -23.61 -19.62 7.77
C ASP A 113 -22.57 -19.80 8.89
N ASP A 114 -22.15 -21.04 9.12
CA ASP A 114 -21.07 -21.36 10.06
C ASP A 114 -19.71 -20.89 9.52
N ALA A 115 -19.44 -21.05 8.21
CA ALA A 115 -18.20 -20.55 7.59
C ALA A 115 -18.08 -19.02 7.69
N GLU A 116 -19.19 -18.29 7.52
CA GLU A 116 -19.25 -16.86 7.80
C GLU A 116 -19.03 -16.57 9.28
N ALA A 117 -19.59 -17.38 10.19
CA ALA A 117 -19.37 -17.24 11.63
C ALA A 117 -17.90 -17.43 12.02
N VAL A 118 -17.23 -18.40 11.42
CA VAL A 118 -15.79 -18.63 11.54
C VAL A 118 -15.01 -17.39 11.10
N ASN A 119 -15.34 -16.81 9.95
CA ASN A 119 -14.69 -15.58 9.50
C ASN A 119 -14.94 -14.38 10.43
N ARG A 120 -16.14 -14.28 11.04
CA ARG A 120 -16.41 -13.26 12.07
C ARG A 120 -15.49 -13.44 13.28
N LEU A 121 -15.23 -14.68 13.70
CA LEU A 121 -14.30 -14.98 14.79
C LEU A 121 -12.85 -14.66 14.38
N TYR A 122 -12.43 -15.03 13.17
CA TYR A 122 -11.11 -14.70 12.64
C TYR A 122 -10.87 -13.19 12.60
N ALA A 123 -11.82 -12.42 12.07
CA ALA A 123 -11.74 -10.97 12.02
C ALA A 123 -11.57 -10.36 13.42
N ARG A 124 -12.36 -10.82 14.40
CA ARG A 124 -12.26 -10.38 15.81
C ARG A 124 -10.93 -10.73 16.46
N ALA A 125 -10.32 -11.84 16.03
CA ALA A 125 -9.01 -12.30 16.51
C ALA A 125 -7.84 -11.70 15.72
N GLY A 126 -8.08 -10.83 14.74
CA GLY A 126 -7.04 -10.26 13.87
C GLY A 126 -6.37 -11.29 12.96
N MET A 127 -7.06 -12.39 12.64
CA MET A 127 -6.59 -13.43 11.74
C MET A 127 -6.94 -13.10 10.28
N VAL A 128 -6.19 -13.69 9.34
CA VAL A 128 -6.50 -13.63 7.91
C VAL A 128 -7.79 -14.42 7.65
N LEU A 129 -8.68 -13.84 6.85
CA LEU A 129 -9.97 -14.46 6.52
C LEU A 129 -9.81 -15.49 5.41
N ALA A 130 -10.77 -16.40 5.31
CA ALA A 130 -10.81 -17.43 4.29
C ALA A 130 -12.14 -17.34 3.51
N PRO A 131 -12.17 -17.53 2.18
CA PRO A 131 -13.42 -17.62 1.45
C PRO A 131 -14.31 -18.74 2.03
N SER A 132 -15.59 -18.44 2.29
CA SER A 132 -16.51 -19.41 2.91
C SER A 132 -16.62 -20.71 2.10
N GLU A 133 -16.64 -20.61 0.78
CA GLU A 133 -16.61 -21.74 -0.15
C GLU A 133 -15.39 -22.66 0.02
N VAL A 134 -14.22 -22.11 0.36
CA VAL A 134 -13.01 -22.90 0.62
C VAL A 134 -13.12 -23.61 1.97
N ILE A 135 -13.65 -22.94 3.01
CA ILE A 135 -13.90 -23.55 4.31
C ILE A 135 -14.86 -24.74 4.17
N GLU A 136 -15.97 -24.56 3.46
CA GLU A 136 -16.98 -25.60 3.21
C GLU A 136 -16.41 -26.76 2.40
N ALA A 137 -15.67 -26.47 1.32
CA ALA A 137 -15.03 -27.49 0.49
C ALA A 137 -14.02 -28.31 1.31
N ASN A 138 -13.22 -27.66 2.15
CA ASN A 138 -12.26 -28.34 3.02
C ASN A 138 -12.98 -29.21 4.05
N GLN A 139 -14.03 -28.71 4.69
CA GLN A 139 -14.84 -29.48 5.66
C GLN A 139 -15.46 -30.75 5.05
N GLY A 140 -15.78 -30.73 3.75
CA GLY A 140 -16.27 -31.89 3.02
C GLY A 140 -15.20 -32.95 2.67
N SER A 141 -13.92 -32.68 2.96
CA SER A 141 -12.80 -33.59 2.67
C SER A 141 -12.43 -34.49 3.84
N GLU A 142 -11.70 -35.57 3.58
CA GLU A 142 -11.14 -36.44 4.63
C GLU A 142 -9.92 -35.81 5.33
N VAL A 143 -9.30 -34.80 4.71
CA VAL A 143 -8.05 -34.16 5.17
C VAL A 143 -8.31 -33.15 6.28
N PHE A 144 -9.38 -32.38 6.19
CA PHE A 144 -9.68 -31.33 7.15
C PHE A 144 -10.77 -31.73 8.14
N SER A 145 -10.75 -31.09 9.30
CA SER A 145 -11.85 -31.10 10.26
C SER A 145 -12.02 -29.70 10.86
N TYR A 146 -13.11 -29.03 10.52
CA TYR A 146 -13.53 -27.77 11.11
C TYR A 146 -14.57 -28.05 12.17
N LEU A 147 -14.22 -27.75 13.41
CA LEU A 147 -15.13 -27.82 14.54
C LEU A 147 -15.54 -26.42 14.96
N VAL A 148 -16.82 -26.27 15.30
CA VAL A 148 -17.40 -25.05 15.85
C VAL A 148 -17.96 -25.32 17.24
N ALA A 149 -17.84 -24.32 18.11
CA ALA A 149 -18.47 -24.29 19.43
C ALA A 149 -19.72 -23.41 19.35
N GLU A 150 -20.89 -23.98 19.59
CA GLU A 150 -22.16 -23.26 19.58
C GLU A 150 -22.65 -23.02 21.01
N ASP A 151 -22.97 -21.77 21.37
CA ASP A 151 -23.69 -21.45 22.61
C ASP A 151 -25.19 -21.66 22.37
N VAL A 152 -25.72 -22.75 22.94
CA VAL A 152 -27.12 -23.20 22.73
C VAL A 152 -28.14 -22.14 23.15
N ALA A 153 -27.82 -21.33 24.15
CA ALA A 153 -28.74 -20.29 24.62
C ALA A 153 -28.84 -19.11 23.65
N ARG A 154 -27.78 -18.86 22.87
CA ARG A 154 -27.70 -17.75 21.92
C ARG A 154 -27.85 -18.19 20.47
N GLN A 155 -27.82 -19.50 20.21
CA GLN A 155 -27.77 -20.10 18.89
C GLN A 155 -26.70 -19.45 18.01
N ALA A 156 -25.51 -19.29 18.60
CA ALA A 156 -24.40 -18.58 17.97
C ALA A 156 -23.11 -19.38 18.10
N VAL A 157 -22.34 -19.42 17.01
CA VAL A 157 -20.98 -19.94 17.01
C VAL A 157 -20.08 -18.97 17.78
N VAL A 158 -19.49 -19.46 18.87
CA VAL A 158 -18.65 -18.70 19.81
C VAL A 158 -17.19 -19.16 19.80
N GLY A 159 -16.84 -20.16 19.00
CA GLY A 159 -15.47 -20.59 18.82
C GLY A 159 -15.31 -21.57 17.66
N THR A 160 -14.08 -21.74 17.20
CA THR A 160 -13.73 -22.64 16.11
C THR A 160 -12.30 -23.16 16.25
N VAL A 161 -12.04 -24.33 15.68
CA VAL A 161 -10.72 -24.89 15.49
C VAL A 161 -10.68 -25.72 14.21
N THR A 162 -9.55 -25.71 13.51
CA THR A 162 -9.31 -26.51 12.31
C THR A 162 -8.25 -27.57 12.61
N GLY A 163 -8.50 -28.81 12.20
CA GLY A 163 -7.49 -29.86 12.16
C GLY A 163 -7.17 -30.28 10.73
N ILE A 164 -5.94 -30.75 10.54
CA ILE A 164 -5.45 -31.35 9.29
C ILE A 164 -4.89 -32.72 9.64
N ASP A 165 -5.43 -33.76 9.02
CA ASP A 165 -4.96 -35.15 9.10
C ASP A 165 -3.84 -35.36 8.09
N HIS A 166 -2.61 -35.61 8.57
CA HIS A 166 -1.44 -35.72 7.70
C HIS A 166 -1.38 -37.07 6.96
N VAL A 167 -2.03 -38.10 7.52
CA VAL A 167 -2.15 -39.42 6.89
C VAL A 167 -3.03 -39.29 5.65
N GLN A 168 -4.16 -38.59 5.75
CA GLN A 168 -5.02 -38.33 4.61
C GLN A 168 -4.41 -37.32 3.63
N ALA A 169 -3.70 -36.31 4.13
CA ALA A 169 -3.08 -35.29 3.30
C ALA A 169 -1.98 -35.86 2.39
N PHE A 170 -1.08 -36.68 2.94
CA PHE A 170 0.10 -37.14 2.20
C PHE A 170 0.62 -38.52 2.59
N GLY A 171 -0.12 -39.30 3.37
CA GLY A 171 0.30 -40.63 3.81
C GLY A 171 1.41 -40.58 4.86
N ASP A 172 1.34 -39.64 5.81
CA ASP A 172 2.35 -39.45 6.85
C ASP A 172 2.69 -40.76 7.61
N PRO A 173 3.93 -41.28 7.54
CA PRO A 173 4.31 -42.51 8.23
C PRO A 173 4.32 -42.37 9.76
N ASP A 174 4.44 -41.14 10.28
CA ASP A 174 4.43 -40.88 11.73
C ASP A 174 3.00 -40.82 12.30
N GLY A 175 1.98 -40.82 11.44
CA GLY A 175 0.58 -40.71 11.85
C GLY A 175 0.24 -39.34 12.45
N GLY A 176 0.77 -38.26 11.89
CA GLY A 176 0.59 -36.91 12.36
C GLY A 176 -0.78 -36.29 12.06
N ALA A 177 -1.12 -35.31 12.88
CA ALA A 177 -2.15 -34.33 12.61
C ALA A 177 -1.68 -32.97 13.14
N SER A 178 -2.28 -31.89 12.64
CA SER A 178 -2.00 -30.53 13.12
C SER A 178 -3.26 -29.73 13.37
N LEU A 179 -3.22 -28.87 14.37
CA LEU A 179 -4.27 -27.94 14.77
C LEU A 179 -3.93 -26.52 14.31
N TRP A 180 -4.90 -25.85 13.71
CA TRP A 180 -4.82 -24.49 13.19
C TRP A 180 -6.04 -23.67 13.59
N CYS A 181 -5.88 -22.34 13.52
CA CYS A 181 -6.97 -21.36 13.58
C CYS A 181 -7.93 -21.52 14.78
N LEU A 182 -7.40 -21.81 15.97
CA LEU A 182 -8.17 -21.78 17.20
C LEU A 182 -8.58 -20.34 17.53
N ALA A 183 -9.86 -20.04 17.43
CA ALA A 183 -10.43 -18.73 17.77
C ALA A 183 -11.64 -18.90 18.68
N VAL A 184 -11.78 -18.02 19.67
CA VAL A 184 -12.91 -17.99 20.60
C VAL A 184 -13.40 -16.55 20.70
N ASP A 185 -14.71 -16.34 20.69
CA ASP A 185 -15.30 -15.02 20.85
C ASP A 185 -14.90 -14.42 22.20
N SER A 186 -14.20 -13.30 22.18
CA SER A 186 -13.76 -12.59 23.38
C SER A 186 -14.93 -12.06 24.22
N GLN A 187 -16.11 -11.94 23.63
CA GLN A 187 -17.35 -11.56 24.31
C GLN A 187 -18.11 -12.75 24.90
N SER A 188 -17.65 -13.98 24.66
CA SER A 188 -18.31 -15.18 25.19
C SER A 188 -18.22 -15.23 26.71
N SER A 189 -19.38 -15.39 27.36
CA SER A 189 -19.47 -15.59 28.81
C SER A 189 -19.15 -17.03 29.24
N ARG A 190 -18.70 -17.90 28.32
CA ARG A 190 -18.46 -19.33 28.55
C ARG A 190 -16.96 -19.60 28.66
N PRO A 191 -16.36 -19.63 29.87
CA PRO A 191 -14.95 -19.98 30.01
C PRO A 191 -14.71 -21.42 29.57
N GLY A 192 -13.55 -21.71 29.00
CA GLY A 192 -13.14 -23.08 28.64
C GLY A 192 -13.50 -23.55 27.22
N VAL A 193 -14.16 -22.72 26.40
CA VAL A 193 -14.50 -23.07 25.00
C VAL A 193 -13.29 -23.53 24.21
N GLY A 194 -12.16 -22.81 24.32
CA GLY A 194 -10.91 -23.22 23.65
C GLY A 194 -10.44 -24.60 24.08
N VAL A 195 -10.47 -24.90 25.38
CA VAL A 195 -10.07 -26.21 25.92
C VAL A 195 -10.97 -27.32 25.36
N ALA A 196 -12.28 -27.08 25.28
CA ALA A 196 -13.23 -28.05 24.74
C ALA A 196 -13.04 -28.29 23.23
N LEU A 197 -12.78 -27.24 22.45
CA LEU A 197 -12.48 -27.35 21.01
C LEU A 197 -11.21 -28.19 20.76
N VAL A 198 -10.09 -27.84 21.43
CA VAL A 198 -8.83 -28.59 21.28
C VAL A 198 -9.01 -30.05 21.73
N SER A 199 -9.75 -30.28 22.82
CA SER A 199 -10.00 -31.63 23.33
C SER A 199 -10.88 -32.47 22.39
N ALA A 200 -11.90 -31.85 21.80
CA ALA A 200 -12.76 -32.49 20.81
C ALA A 200 -11.95 -32.86 19.56
N LEU A 201 -11.14 -31.93 19.05
CA LEU A 201 -10.30 -32.17 17.88
C LEU A 201 -9.27 -33.29 18.14
N ALA A 202 -8.58 -33.27 19.29
CA ALA A 202 -7.62 -34.31 19.65
C ALA A 202 -8.28 -35.70 19.73
N ARG A 203 -9.50 -35.77 20.28
CA ARG A 203 -10.27 -37.03 20.33
C ARG A 203 -10.66 -37.50 18.93
N GLU A 204 -11.14 -36.59 18.08
CA GLU A 204 -11.51 -36.91 16.71
C GLU A 204 -10.30 -37.42 15.90
N MET A 205 -9.17 -36.74 15.96
CA MET A 205 -7.94 -37.16 15.28
C MET A 205 -7.44 -38.51 15.78
N GLY A 206 -7.50 -38.76 17.10
CA GLY A 206 -7.17 -40.06 17.67
C GLY A 206 -8.11 -41.18 17.18
N GLN A 207 -9.42 -40.89 17.05
CA GLN A 207 -10.40 -41.84 16.49
C GLN A 207 -10.17 -42.11 14.99
N ARG A 208 -9.65 -41.13 14.25
CA ARG A 208 -9.20 -41.29 12.86
C ARG A 208 -7.88 -42.05 12.73
N GLY A 209 -7.24 -42.41 13.85
CA GLY A 209 -6.01 -43.20 13.88
C GLY A 209 -4.72 -42.38 13.89
N CYS A 210 -4.79 -41.05 14.02
CA CYS A 210 -3.61 -40.22 14.21
C CYS A 210 -2.96 -40.52 15.56
N ARG A 211 -1.63 -40.57 15.58
CA ARG A 211 -0.80 -40.86 16.77
C ARG A 211 -0.38 -39.60 17.51
N GLN A 212 -0.35 -38.46 16.84
CA GLN A 212 0.08 -37.19 17.43
C GLN A 212 -0.68 -36.01 16.86
N LEU A 213 -0.81 -34.95 17.66
CA LEU A 213 -1.39 -33.67 17.27
C LEU A 213 -0.39 -32.54 17.57
N ASP A 214 -0.05 -31.79 16.54
CA ASP A 214 0.87 -30.67 16.61
C ASP A 214 0.16 -29.33 16.46
N LEU A 215 0.77 -28.26 16.95
CA LEU A 215 0.32 -26.88 16.72
C LEU A 215 1.48 -25.91 16.78
N SER A 216 1.31 -24.75 16.17
CA SER A 216 2.22 -23.60 16.30
C SER A 216 1.54 -22.46 17.05
N VAL A 217 2.24 -21.85 18.00
CA VAL A 217 1.75 -20.71 18.78
C VAL A 217 2.83 -19.65 18.93
N MET A 218 2.49 -18.38 18.78
CA MET A 218 3.44 -17.28 18.97
C MET A 218 4.09 -17.34 20.36
N HIS A 219 5.40 -17.10 20.43
CA HIS A 219 6.18 -17.23 21.68
C HIS A 219 5.70 -16.32 22.83
N ASP A 220 4.99 -15.24 22.52
CA ASP A 220 4.46 -14.24 23.44
C ASP A 220 2.98 -14.44 23.79
N ASN A 221 2.32 -15.48 23.26
CA ASN A 221 0.92 -15.80 23.56
C ASN A 221 0.80 -16.66 24.83
N GLY A 222 1.10 -16.04 25.98
CA GLY A 222 1.06 -16.70 27.30
C GLY A 222 -0.24 -17.44 27.63
N PRO A 223 -1.44 -16.88 27.35
CA PRO A 223 -2.71 -17.57 27.59
C PRO A 223 -2.86 -18.87 26.77
N ALA A 224 -2.51 -18.86 25.49
CA ALA A 224 -2.59 -20.05 24.64
C ALA A 224 -1.54 -21.09 25.03
N ILE A 225 -0.30 -20.67 25.29
CA ILE A 225 0.78 -21.56 25.79
C ILE A 225 0.32 -22.29 27.06
N SER A 226 -0.22 -21.55 28.03
CA SER A 226 -0.73 -22.11 29.29
C SER A 226 -1.87 -23.11 29.07
N LEU A 227 -2.72 -22.89 28.05
CA LEU A 227 -3.79 -23.81 27.68
C LEU A 227 -3.22 -25.12 27.13
N TYR A 228 -2.27 -25.05 26.20
CA TYR A 228 -1.69 -26.23 25.56
C TYR A 228 -0.88 -27.08 26.54
N GLU A 229 -0.09 -26.46 27.42
CA GLU A 229 0.66 -27.18 28.46
C GLU A 229 -0.27 -27.91 29.44
N LYS A 230 -1.37 -27.27 29.86
CA LYS A 230 -2.40 -27.93 30.69
C LYS A 230 -3.09 -29.10 29.99
N LEU A 231 -3.18 -29.04 28.67
CA LEU A 231 -3.70 -30.13 27.84
C LEU A 231 -2.64 -31.19 27.53
N GLY A 232 -1.47 -31.14 28.15
CA GLY A 232 -0.42 -32.16 27.99
C GLY A 232 0.34 -32.08 26.67
N PHE A 233 0.28 -30.94 25.98
CA PHE A 233 1.19 -30.70 24.87
C PHE A 233 2.59 -30.39 25.40
N THR A 234 3.60 -30.87 24.69
CA THR A 234 5.02 -30.66 25.00
C THR A 234 5.72 -29.99 23.82
N ARG A 235 6.72 -29.15 24.11
CA ARG A 235 7.42 -28.41 23.06
C ARG A 235 8.32 -29.35 22.23
N VAL A 236 8.31 -29.20 20.92
CA VAL A 236 9.18 -29.91 19.98
C VAL A 236 10.00 -28.93 19.14
N PRO A 237 11.21 -29.32 18.68
CA PRO A 237 12.11 -28.45 17.91
C PRO A 237 11.71 -28.40 16.42
N VAL A 238 10.43 -28.16 16.14
CA VAL A 238 9.91 -27.90 14.81
C VAL A 238 9.73 -26.40 14.68
N PHE A 239 10.10 -25.84 13.53
CA PHE A 239 10.05 -24.40 13.28
C PHE A 239 9.15 -24.11 12.09
N CYS A 240 8.40 -23.01 12.16
CA CYS A 240 7.71 -22.50 10.97
C CYS A 240 8.64 -21.60 10.17
N VAL A 241 8.60 -21.74 8.85
CA VAL A 241 9.20 -20.79 7.92
C VAL A 241 8.08 -20.07 7.19
N LYS A 242 8.18 -18.74 7.11
CA LYS A 242 7.19 -17.87 6.45
C LYS A 242 7.89 -16.88 5.53
N ARG A 243 7.12 -16.31 4.61
CA ARG A 243 7.55 -15.21 3.75
C ARG A 243 7.53 -13.87 4.47
N LYS A 244 8.54 -13.05 4.17
CA LYS A 244 8.59 -11.63 4.53
C LYS A 244 7.62 -10.86 3.64
N ASN A 245 6.38 -10.75 4.09
CA ASN A 245 5.29 -10.08 3.40
C ASN A 245 4.62 -9.05 4.33
N PRO A 246 3.70 -8.21 3.83
CA PRO A 246 3.03 -7.21 4.66
C PRO A 246 2.25 -7.77 5.86
N ILE A 247 1.68 -8.97 5.75
CA ILE A 247 0.93 -9.63 6.84
C ILE A 247 1.89 -10.04 7.98
N ASN A 248 3.10 -10.48 7.63
CA ASN A 248 4.12 -10.92 8.56
C ASN A 248 5.08 -9.79 8.98
N GLU A 249 4.92 -8.55 8.51
CA GLU A 249 5.82 -7.41 8.78
C GLU A 249 6.17 -7.24 10.27
N PRO A 250 5.21 -7.32 11.21
CA PRO A 250 5.52 -7.19 12.63
C PRO A 250 6.49 -8.27 13.16
N LEU A 251 6.59 -9.40 12.48
CA LEU A 251 7.36 -10.57 12.90
C LEU A 251 8.82 -10.53 12.46
N PHE A 252 9.17 -9.71 11.46
CA PHE A 252 10.54 -9.63 10.92
C PHE A 252 11.13 -8.20 10.89
N SER A 253 10.32 -7.15 11.00
CA SER A 253 10.81 -5.75 10.85
C SER A 253 11.20 -5.08 12.17
N GLY A 254 10.92 -5.71 13.31
CA GLY A 254 11.13 -5.12 14.64
C GLY A 254 10.26 -3.88 14.91
N PRO A 255 10.33 -3.27 16.10
CA PRO A 255 9.50 -2.10 16.43
C PRO A 255 9.91 -0.85 15.63
N LEU A 256 8.97 0.11 15.51
CA LEU A 256 9.27 1.45 14.97
C LEU A 256 10.24 2.19 15.91
N THR A 257 11.31 2.77 15.36
CA THR A 257 12.23 3.63 16.12
C THR A 257 11.63 5.01 16.38
N ALA A 258 12.21 5.79 17.30
CA ALA A 258 11.81 7.17 17.52
C ALA A 258 12.00 8.02 16.25
N ASP A 259 13.12 7.84 15.55
CA ASP A 259 13.43 8.55 14.30
C ASP A 259 12.42 8.24 13.20
N HIS A 260 11.96 6.99 13.09
CA HIS A 260 10.92 6.61 12.13
C HIS A 260 9.60 7.35 12.40
N ARG A 261 9.24 7.52 13.68
CA ARG A 261 8.03 8.27 14.07
C ARG A 261 8.16 9.77 13.83
N ALA A 262 9.39 10.29 13.80
CA ALA A 262 9.70 11.70 13.56
C ALA A 262 9.82 12.05 12.06
N LEU A 263 9.75 11.05 11.15
CA LEU A 263 9.80 11.28 9.72
C LEU A 263 8.66 12.21 9.26
N ASN A 264 8.99 13.11 8.33
CA ASN A 264 7.98 13.87 7.62
C ASN A 264 7.01 12.93 6.85
N PRO A 265 5.77 13.37 6.54
CA PRO A 265 4.77 12.50 5.92
C PRO A 265 5.22 11.89 4.58
N TYR A 266 5.96 12.65 3.76
CA TYR A 266 6.44 12.20 2.45
C TYR A 266 7.49 11.08 2.53
N ALA A 267 8.39 11.15 3.52
CA ALA A 267 9.37 10.09 3.76
C ALA A 267 8.73 8.89 4.48
N ARG A 268 7.78 9.14 5.39
CA ARG A 268 7.13 8.10 6.19
C ARG A 268 6.36 7.09 5.34
N ILE A 269 5.60 7.55 4.33
CA ILE A 269 4.87 6.63 3.43
C ILE A 269 5.82 5.67 2.69
N ILE A 270 7.02 6.14 2.31
CA ILE A 270 8.04 5.33 1.64
C ILE A 270 8.64 4.34 2.63
N ALA A 271 8.99 4.80 3.84
CA ALA A 271 9.54 3.97 4.89
C ALA A 271 8.57 2.85 5.32
N ASP A 272 7.28 3.17 5.47
CA ASP A 272 6.25 2.21 5.87
C ASP A 272 6.01 1.15 4.78
N GLU A 273 5.99 1.52 3.50
CA GLU A 273 5.90 0.55 2.40
C GLU A 273 7.17 -0.30 2.27
N ALA A 274 8.36 0.31 2.44
CA ALA A 274 9.63 -0.41 2.41
C ALA A 274 9.68 -1.50 3.49
N ARG A 275 9.30 -1.16 4.73
CA ARG A 275 9.20 -2.13 5.84
C ARG A 275 8.23 -3.25 5.55
N ARG A 276 7.05 -2.94 4.98
CA ARG A 276 6.05 -3.95 4.57
C ARG A 276 6.59 -4.96 3.56
N ARG A 277 7.60 -4.59 2.78
CA ARG A 277 8.28 -5.46 1.79
C ARG A 277 9.55 -6.13 2.32
N GLY A 278 9.88 -5.99 3.60
CA GLY A 278 11.15 -6.50 4.14
C GLY A 278 12.39 -5.77 3.61
N ILE A 279 12.22 -4.53 3.14
CA ILE A 279 13.34 -3.63 2.84
C ILE A 279 13.74 -2.99 4.17
N GLY A 280 15.01 -3.13 4.53
CA GLY A 280 15.57 -2.50 5.71
C GLY A 280 15.55 -0.98 5.56
N VAL A 281 15.09 -0.28 6.59
CA VAL A 281 15.02 1.19 6.62
C VAL A 281 15.89 1.70 7.75
N ALA A 282 16.91 2.47 7.40
CA ALA A 282 17.67 3.29 8.35
C ALA A 282 17.37 4.77 8.07
N VAL A 283 16.85 5.47 9.07
CA VAL A 283 16.63 6.92 9.00
C VAL A 283 17.99 7.60 9.13
N VAL A 284 18.39 8.36 8.11
CA VAL A 284 19.66 9.11 8.10
C VAL A 284 19.44 10.48 8.70
N ASP A 285 18.34 11.13 8.34
CA ASP A 285 17.90 12.41 8.88
C ASP A 285 16.37 12.51 8.73
N ALA A 286 15.67 12.60 9.86
CA ALA A 286 14.21 12.54 9.89
C ALA A 286 13.57 13.84 9.38
N GLU A 287 14.16 14.99 9.73
CA GLU A 287 13.65 16.32 9.35
C GLU A 287 13.79 16.54 7.84
N GLY A 288 14.96 16.27 7.28
CA GLY A 288 15.23 16.38 5.85
C GLY A 288 14.65 15.25 4.99
N GLY A 289 14.03 14.23 5.61
CA GLY A 289 13.39 13.10 4.91
C GLY A 289 14.38 12.13 4.26
N PHE A 290 15.59 11.99 4.81
CA PHE A 290 16.64 11.13 4.27
C PHE A 290 16.55 9.71 4.81
N LEU A 291 16.44 8.75 3.90
CA LEU A 291 16.35 7.33 4.20
C LEU A 291 17.49 6.57 3.53
N ARG A 292 17.99 5.53 4.20
CA ARG A 292 18.83 4.49 3.61
C ARG A 292 18.03 3.20 3.57
N LEU A 293 17.71 2.76 2.36
CA LEU A 293 16.93 1.56 2.08
C LEU A 293 17.87 0.44 1.66
N THR A 294 17.71 -0.76 2.23
CA THR A 294 18.61 -1.91 1.99
C THR A 294 17.83 -3.20 1.79
N HIS A 295 18.09 -3.90 0.68
CA HIS A 295 17.52 -5.22 0.41
C HIS A 295 18.46 -6.05 -0.49
N GLY A 296 18.68 -7.32 -0.16
CA GLY A 296 19.47 -8.24 -1.00
C GLY A 296 20.90 -7.76 -1.32
N GLY A 297 21.55 -7.01 -0.42
CA GLY A 297 22.86 -6.40 -0.65
C GLY A 297 22.85 -5.10 -1.47
N ARG A 298 21.72 -4.74 -2.08
CA ARG A 298 21.52 -3.43 -2.70
C ARG A 298 21.16 -2.41 -1.62
N GLN A 299 21.79 -1.25 -1.68
CA GLN A 299 21.51 -0.13 -0.79
C GLN A 299 21.31 1.14 -1.61
N ILE A 300 20.25 1.87 -1.33
CA ILE A 300 19.93 3.15 -1.98
C ILE A 300 19.62 4.17 -0.90
N VAL A 301 20.24 5.35 -1.01
CA VAL A 301 19.89 6.52 -0.23
C VAL A 301 18.84 7.33 -0.98
N THR A 302 17.81 7.77 -0.28
CA THR A 302 16.78 8.65 -0.82
C THR A 302 16.61 9.89 0.06
N ARG A 303 16.12 10.97 -0.54
CA ARG A 303 15.52 12.11 0.12
C ARG A 303 14.07 12.16 -0.35
N GLU A 304 13.17 11.59 0.44
CA GLU A 304 11.79 11.31 0.00
C GLU A 304 11.80 10.51 -1.33
N SER A 305 11.20 11.03 -2.41
CA SER A 305 11.16 10.40 -3.73
C SER A 305 12.40 10.63 -4.60
N LEU A 306 13.31 11.54 -4.20
CA LEU A 306 14.60 11.70 -4.88
C LEU A 306 15.53 10.57 -4.45
N SER A 307 16.12 9.86 -5.40
CA SER A 307 17.02 8.72 -5.12
C SER A 307 18.37 8.89 -5.80
N GLN A 308 19.35 8.07 -5.41
CA GLN A 308 20.65 7.99 -6.08
C GLN A 308 20.59 7.58 -7.56
N LEU A 309 19.41 7.18 -8.07
CA LEU A 309 19.22 6.94 -9.51
C LEU A 309 19.13 8.24 -10.31
N THR A 310 18.81 9.37 -9.67
CA THR A 310 18.82 10.69 -10.29
C THR A 310 20.23 11.28 -10.20
N SER A 311 20.86 11.56 -11.34
CA SER A 311 22.21 12.11 -11.37
C SER A 311 22.24 13.56 -10.89
N GLY A 312 23.38 14.01 -10.35
CA GLY A 312 23.55 15.43 -9.99
C GLY A 312 23.41 16.38 -11.18
N VAL A 313 23.68 15.89 -12.40
CA VAL A 313 23.46 16.63 -13.64
C VAL A 313 21.97 16.80 -13.91
N ALA A 314 21.17 15.73 -13.78
CA ALA A 314 19.72 15.79 -13.95
C ALA A 314 19.07 16.75 -12.94
N VAL A 315 19.47 16.70 -11.67
CA VAL A 315 19.02 17.67 -10.64
C VAL A 315 19.38 19.10 -11.07
N SER A 316 20.60 19.33 -11.55
CA SER A 316 21.03 20.65 -12.02
C SER A 316 20.29 21.13 -13.27
N TRP A 317 19.81 20.23 -14.13
CA TRP A 317 18.99 20.58 -15.28
C TRP A 317 17.57 21.00 -14.85
N CYS A 318 16.97 20.29 -13.89
CA CYS A 318 15.66 20.60 -13.33
C CYS A 318 15.64 21.95 -12.59
N ASP A 319 16.67 22.24 -11.80
CA ASP A 319 16.77 23.49 -11.03
C ASP A 319 16.74 24.74 -11.94
N ASP A 320 17.35 24.66 -13.14
CA ASP A 320 17.36 25.76 -14.11
C ASP A 320 16.28 25.56 -15.18
N LYS A 321 15.16 26.28 -15.03
CA LYS A 321 14.01 26.23 -15.94
C LYS A 321 14.39 26.56 -17.38
N ARG A 322 15.45 27.33 -17.62
CA ARG A 322 15.94 27.65 -18.98
C ARG A 322 16.59 26.43 -19.63
N VAL A 323 17.39 25.68 -18.85
CA VAL A 323 18.05 24.46 -19.32
C VAL A 323 16.99 23.41 -19.63
N THR A 324 16.10 23.14 -18.67
CA THR A 324 14.98 22.21 -18.84
C THR A 324 14.20 22.52 -20.12
N ARG A 325 13.79 23.78 -20.28
CA ARG A 325 13.05 24.27 -21.45
C ARG A 325 13.79 24.02 -22.78
N ARG A 326 15.09 24.33 -22.85
CA ARG A 326 15.88 24.09 -24.08
C ARG A 326 15.98 22.61 -24.43
N LEU A 327 16.18 21.75 -23.43
CA LEU A 327 16.30 20.31 -23.62
C LEU A 327 14.97 19.68 -24.09
N VAL A 328 13.86 20.01 -23.44
CA VAL A 328 12.55 19.44 -23.85
C VAL A 328 12.08 20.00 -25.20
N SER A 329 12.36 21.28 -25.48
CA SER A 329 12.01 21.90 -26.75
C SER A 329 12.83 21.31 -27.91
N SER A 330 14.13 21.05 -27.73
CA SER A 330 14.95 20.39 -28.76
C SER A 330 14.53 18.93 -29.01
N ALA A 331 13.87 18.29 -28.04
CA ALA A 331 13.25 16.98 -28.18
C ALA A 331 11.82 17.03 -28.77
N GLY A 332 11.37 18.20 -29.25
CA GLY A 332 10.09 18.37 -29.92
C GLY A 332 8.87 18.44 -29.00
N LEU A 333 9.05 18.72 -27.70
CA LEU A 333 7.91 19.00 -26.83
C LEU A 333 7.42 20.44 -27.00
N HIS A 334 6.11 20.62 -26.93
CA HIS A 334 5.50 21.94 -26.94
C HIS A 334 5.74 22.67 -25.62
N VAL A 335 6.34 23.85 -25.69
CA VAL A 335 6.58 24.76 -24.57
C VAL A 335 6.00 26.14 -24.93
N ALA A 336 5.56 26.91 -23.93
CA ALA A 336 5.06 28.28 -24.14
C ALA A 336 6.11 29.13 -24.86
N LYS A 337 5.80 30.17 -25.63
CA LYS A 337 6.85 31.10 -26.09
C LYS A 337 7.54 31.75 -24.88
N GLY A 338 8.84 32.00 -24.93
CA GLY A 338 9.51 32.64 -23.79
C GLY A 338 10.96 33.00 -24.02
N ARG A 339 11.44 33.96 -23.23
CA ARG A 339 12.79 34.54 -23.27
C ARG A 339 13.28 34.89 -21.86
N SER A 340 14.58 35.11 -21.73
CA SER A 340 15.13 35.76 -20.53
C SER A 340 14.82 37.25 -20.55
N ALA A 341 14.48 37.80 -19.38
CA ALA A 341 14.28 39.22 -19.19
C ALA A 341 15.61 39.96 -19.35
N THR A 342 15.59 41.00 -20.16
CA THR A 342 16.76 41.83 -20.46
C THR A 342 16.70 43.19 -19.76
N GLY A 343 15.49 43.64 -19.39
CA GLY A 343 15.23 44.95 -18.80
C GLY A 343 15.19 46.10 -19.81
N ASP A 344 15.35 45.80 -21.11
CA ASP A 344 15.24 46.76 -22.20
C ASP A 344 13.86 46.72 -22.88
N ASP A 345 13.67 47.54 -23.90
CA ASP A 345 12.40 47.66 -24.63
C ASP A 345 11.96 46.34 -25.29
N ALA A 346 12.87 45.40 -25.53
CA ALA A 346 12.54 44.13 -26.15
C ALA A 346 11.69 43.23 -25.24
N ASP A 347 11.73 43.42 -23.92
CA ASP A 347 10.83 42.75 -22.98
C ASP A 347 9.38 43.27 -23.14
N VAL A 348 9.21 44.57 -23.40
CA VAL A 348 7.90 45.21 -23.65
C VAL A 348 7.38 44.85 -25.03
N GLU A 349 8.24 44.79 -26.04
CA GLU A 349 7.90 44.30 -27.37
C GLU A 349 7.41 42.85 -27.33
N PHE A 350 8.07 41.99 -26.55
CA PHE A 350 7.64 40.61 -26.36
C PHE A 350 6.29 40.53 -25.67
N LEU A 351 6.03 41.35 -24.65
CA LEU A 351 4.71 41.47 -24.03
C LEU A 351 3.63 41.84 -25.06
N ALA A 352 3.91 42.81 -25.93
CA ALA A 352 2.98 43.21 -26.98
C ALA A 352 2.73 42.10 -28.02
N GLU A 353 3.73 41.27 -28.33
CA GLU A 353 3.60 40.12 -29.23
C GLU A 353 2.66 39.04 -28.66
N VAL A 354 2.84 38.67 -27.39
CA VAL A 354 2.14 37.52 -26.80
C VAL A 354 0.89 37.89 -26.00
N GLY A 355 0.68 39.19 -25.76
CA GLY A 355 -0.47 39.77 -25.04
C GLY A 355 -0.35 39.69 -23.53
N GLU A 356 -0.06 38.51 -22.98
CA GLU A 356 0.00 38.31 -21.53
C GLU A 356 1.16 37.38 -21.14
N LEU A 357 1.87 37.77 -20.08
CA LEU A 357 3.08 37.12 -19.61
C LEU A 357 2.91 36.45 -18.24
N VAL A 358 3.66 35.37 -18.08
CA VAL A 358 4.10 34.80 -16.80
C VAL A 358 5.56 35.20 -16.61
N VAL A 359 5.84 35.84 -15.48
CA VAL A 359 7.21 36.25 -15.09
C VAL A 359 7.63 35.38 -13.92
N LYS A 360 8.74 34.66 -14.05
CA LYS A 360 9.22 33.72 -13.02
C LYS A 360 10.74 33.74 -12.90
N PRO A 361 11.31 33.52 -11.71
CA PRO A 361 12.75 33.32 -11.57
C PRO A 361 13.18 32.05 -12.31
N ALA A 362 14.39 32.06 -12.90
CA ALA A 362 14.93 30.91 -13.63
C ALA A 362 15.18 29.70 -12.72
N ARG A 363 15.46 29.96 -11.43
CA ARG A 363 15.67 28.97 -10.37
C ARG A 363 14.76 29.26 -9.18
N GLY A 364 14.36 28.22 -8.46
CA GLY A 364 13.49 28.33 -7.29
C GLY A 364 12.26 27.42 -7.35
N GLU A 365 11.67 27.19 -6.18
CA GLU A 365 10.60 26.22 -5.94
C GLU A 365 9.30 26.90 -5.45
N GLN A 366 8.21 26.12 -5.37
CA GLN A 366 6.95 26.47 -4.69
C GLN A 366 6.25 27.76 -5.19
N GLY A 367 6.58 28.23 -6.38
CA GLY A 367 5.95 29.42 -6.96
C GLY A 367 6.45 30.77 -6.40
N ALA A 368 7.52 30.77 -5.60
CA ALA A 368 8.11 32.00 -5.08
C ALA A 368 8.59 32.91 -6.22
N GLY A 369 8.22 34.19 -6.17
CA GLY A 369 8.58 35.19 -7.19
C GLY A 369 7.85 35.07 -8.52
N ILE A 370 6.85 34.19 -8.66
CA ILE A 370 6.06 34.05 -9.89
C ILE A 370 4.96 35.10 -9.93
N SER A 371 4.87 35.82 -11.04
CA SER A 371 3.76 36.72 -11.38
C SER A 371 3.03 36.19 -12.61
N VAL A 372 1.74 35.89 -12.46
CA VAL A 372 0.89 35.38 -13.54
C VAL A 372 -0.04 36.48 -14.00
N GLY A 373 -0.11 36.70 -15.31
CA GLY A 373 -1.08 37.59 -15.94
C GLY A 373 -0.63 39.03 -16.07
N VAL A 374 0.64 39.21 -16.40
CA VAL A 374 1.26 40.52 -16.65
C VAL A 374 0.87 40.98 -18.05
N ASN A 375 0.16 42.10 -18.16
CA ASN A 375 -0.42 42.58 -19.42
C ASN A 375 -0.07 44.05 -19.75
N ASP A 376 0.75 44.72 -18.93
CA ASP A 376 1.21 46.09 -19.19
C ASP A 376 2.67 46.31 -18.77
N ALA A 377 3.32 47.34 -19.32
CA ALA A 377 4.74 47.60 -19.07
C ALA A 377 5.06 47.96 -17.60
N ALA A 378 4.12 48.56 -16.86
CA ALA A 378 4.34 48.88 -15.45
C ALA A 378 4.22 47.63 -14.58
N SER A 379 3.23 46.76 -14.82
CA SER A 379 3.15 45.46 -14.14
C SER A 379 4.32 44.55 -14.49
N LEU A 380 4.82 44.58 -15.73
CA LEU A 380 6.01 43.83 -16.15
C LEU A 380 7.25 44.21 -15.34
N ARG A 381 7.54 45.50 -15.18
CA ARG A 381 8.69 45.95 -14.39
C ARG A 381 8.61 45.48 -12.94
N ARG A 382 7.44 45.65 -12.30
CA ARG A 382 7.22 45.17 -10.91
C ARG A 382 7.36 43.65 -10.78
N ALA A 383 6.85 42.91 -11.76
CA ALA A 383 6.94 41.45 -11.79
C ALA A 383 8.39 40.97 -11.95
N VAL A 384 9.18 41.63 -12.80
CA VAL A 384 10.61 41.33 -12.97
C VAL A 384 11.40 41.65 -11.71
N GLU A 385 11.16 42.80 -11.07
CA GLU A 385 11.79 43.16 -9.79
C GLU A 385 11.48 42.13 -8.69
N ARG A 386 10.22 41.69 -8.60
CA ARG A 386 9.79 40.64 -7.67
C ARG A 386 10.51 39.32 -7.93
N ALA A 387 10.61 38.90 -9.19
CA ALA A 387 11.31 37.67 -9.56
C ALA A 387 12.82 37.78 -9.27
N ARG A 388 13.44 38.96 -9.50
CA ARG A 388 14.86 39.22 -9.21
C ARG A 388 15.22 39.13 -7.73
N ALA A 389 14.26 39.36 -6.83
CA ALA A 389 14.48 39.15 -5.40
C ALA A 389 14.78 37.68 -5.05
N HIS A 390 14.46 36.74 -5.96
CA HIS A 390 14.71 35.30 -5.79
C HIS A 390 15.83 34.76 -6.68
N CYS A 391 15.98 35.29 -7.89
CA CYS A 391 17.01 34.87 -8.84
C CYS A 391 17.34 36.01 -9.81
N ASP A 392 18.62 36.32 -10.00
CA ASP A 392 19.07 37.36 -10.95
C ASP A 392 18.59 37.10 -12.38
N ASP A 393 18.52 35.83 -12.76
CA ASP A 393 17.99 35.38 -14.04
C ASP A 393 16.46 35.26 -13.97
N VAL A 394 15.75 36.06 -14.76
CA VAL A 394 14.28 36.04 -14.85
C VAL A 394 13.83 35.56 -16.22
N LEU A 395 12.76 34.76 -16.24
CA LEU A 395 12.09 34.25 -17.42
C LEU A 395 10.77 34.97 -17.66
N LEU A 396 10.54 35.37 -18.90
CA LEU A 396 9.29 35.87 -19.43
C LEU A 396 8.70 34.78 -20.34
N GLU A 397 7.52 34.28 -20.02
CA GLU A 397 6.83 33.26 -20.81
C GLU A 397 5.43 33.71 -21.17
N GLN A 398 4.95 33.32 -22.34
CA GLN A 398 3.56 33.50 -22.74
C GLN A 398 2.64 32.79 -21.74
N ARG A 399 1.59 33.47 -21.28
CA ARG A 399 0.52 32.82 -20.53
C ARG A 399 -0.29 31.94 -21.47
N CYS A 400 -0.30 30.64 -21.20
CA CYS A 400 -1.15 29.68 -21.93
C CYS A 400 -2.42 29.37 -21.10
N PRO A 401 -3.58 29.21 -21.75
CA PRO A 401 -4.79 28.72 -21.07
C PRO A 401 -4.73 27.18 -20.90
N GLY A 402 -5.45 26.68 -19.91
CA GLY A 402 -5.61 25.24 -19.68
C GLY A 402 -5.66 24.90 -18.19
N ASP A 403 -6.08 23.68 -17.91
CA ASP A 403 -6.00 23.07 -16.59
C ASP A 403 -4.53 22.71 -16.27
N ASP A 404 -4.13 22.92 -15.02
CA ASP A 404 -2.83 22.53 -14.51
C ASP A 404 -2.81 21.02 -14.24
N LEU A 405 -2.10 20.27 -15.09
CA LEU A 405 -1.98 18.83 -15.06
C LEU A 405 -0.59 18.41 -14.55
N ARG A 406 -0.56 17.70 -13.42
CA ARG A 406 0.62 17.00 -12.89
C ARG A 406 0.64 15.57 -13.42
N VAL A 407 1.70 15.14 -14.09
CA VAL A 407 1.94 13.75 -14.48
C VAL A 407 3.15 13.21 -13.72
N VAL A 408 2.95 12.18 -12.91
CA VAL A 408 4.03 11.47 -12.19
C VAL A 408 4.53 10.32 -13.06
N VAL A 409 5.81 10.40 -13.40
CA VAL A 409 6.53 9.38 -14.16
C VAL A 409 7.53 8.68 -13.24
N ILE A 410 7.49 7.35 -13.22
CA ILE A 410 8.40 6.48 -12.45
C ILE A 410 8.91 5.38 -13.38
N GLY A 411 10.22 5.19 -13.47
CA GLY A 411 10.83 4.23 -14.39
C GLY A 411 10.57 4.55 -15.86
N HIS A 412 10.35 5.83 -16.20
CA HIS A 412 9.91 6.28 -17.53
C HIS A 412 8.54 5.73 -17.97
N GLU A 413 7.66 5.41 -17.01
CA GLU A 413 6.27 5.07 -17.23
C GLU A 413 5.37 6.04 -16.46
N VAL A 414 4.23 6.43 -17.06
CA VAL A 414 3.22 7.23 -16.37
C VAL A 414 2.55 6.36 -15.30
N VAL A 415 2.67 6.77 -14.03
CA VAL A 415 2.06 6.07 -12.90
C VAL A 415 0.81 6.79 -12.40
N ALA A 416 0.79 8.12 -12.46
CA ALA A 416 -0.35 8.91 -12.06
C ALA A 416 -0.44 10.20 -12.88
N ALA A 417 -1.65 10.70 -13.08
CA ALA A 417 -1.89 12.03 -13.58
C ALA A 417 -3.05 12.67 -12.82
N ALA A 418 -2.89 13.93 -12.43
CA ALA A 418 -3.90 14.64 -11.66
C ALA A 418 -4.00 16.11 -12.07
N VAL A 419 -5.23 16.60 -12.19
CA VAL A 419 -5.49 18.04 -12.39
C VAL A 419 -5.46 18.72 -11.03
N ARG A 420 -4.64 19.75 -10.92
CA ARG A 420 -4.58 20.66 -9.78
C ARG A 420 -5.51 21.84 -10.04
N ARG A 421 -6.33 22.18 -9.06
CA ARG A 421 -7.21 23.35 -9.12
C ARG A 421 -6.85 24.36 -8.03
N PRO A 422 -6.87 25.67 -8.36
CA PRO A 422 -6.63 26.71 -7.38
C PRO A 422 -7.69 26.71 -6.28
N ALA A 423 -7.30 27.24 -5.12
CA ALA A 423 -8.24 27.42 -4.02
C ALA A 423 -9.42 28.28 -4.46
N THR A 424 -10.62 27.77 -4.22
CA THR A 424 -11.89 28.39 -4.61
C THR A 424 -12.84 28.38 -3.42
N VAL A 425 -13.56 29.48 -3.23
CA VAL A 425 -14.68 29.57 -2.28
C VAL A 425 -15.99 29.70 -3.05
N VAL A 426 -17.07 29.19 -2.48
CA VAL A 426 -18.41 29.25 -3.08
C VAL A 426 -19.30 30.08 -2.17
N GLY A 427 -19.96 31.07 -2.75
CA GLY A 427 -20.91 31.94 -2.05
C GLY A 427 -22.12 31.17 -1.55
N ASP A 428 -22.63 31.58 -0.40
CA ASP A 428 -23.86 31.09 0.21
C ASP A 428 -24.89 32.22 0.45
N GLY A 429 -24.64 33.38 -0.15
CA GLY A 429 -25.46 34.59 -0.02
C GLY A 429 -25.47 35.23 1.36
N ARG A 430 -24.65 34.75 2.32
CA ARG A 430 -24.72 35.18 3.73
C ARG A 430 -23.37 35.56 4.32
N HIS A 431 -22.33 34.78 4.04
CA HIS A 431 -21.01 34.96 4.66
C HIS A 431 -20.07 35.78 3.77
N ARG A 432 -19.14 36.48 4.41
CA ARG A 432 -18.10 37.24 3.69
C ARG A 432 -17.11 36.27 3.05
N VAL A 433 -16.44 36.72 1.99
CA VAL A 433 -15.33 35.96 1.36
C VAL A 433 -14.30 35.53 2.41
N SER A 434 -13.94 36.40 3.36
CA SER A 434 -13.05 36.06 4.47
C SER A 434 -13.52 34.89 5.35
N ASP A 435 -14.81 34.83 5.67
CA ASP A 435 -15.42 33.74 6.45
C ASP A 435 -15.40 32.43 5.65
N LEU A 436 -15.71 32.49 4.35
CA LEU A 436 -15.69 31.35 3.44
C LEU A 436 -14.26 30.80 3.27
N ILE A 437 -13.27 31.67 3.13
CA ILE A 437 -11.84 31.29 3.10
C ILE A 437 -11.47 30.58 4.40
N ALA A 438 -11.81 31.15 5.55
CA ALA A 438 -11.49 30.56 6.85
C ALA A 438 -12.15 29.18 7.03
N ALA A 439 -13.41 29.03 6.61
CA ALA A 439 -14.12 27.76 6.63
C ALA A 439 -13.48 26.70 5.72
N GLN A 440 -13.13 27.09 4.49
CA GLN A 440 -12.46 26.20 3.55
C GLN A 440 -11.06 25.81 4.04
N SER A 441 -10.27 26.75 4.57
CA SER A 441 -8.96 26.47 5.16
C SER A 441 -9.04 25.46 6.31
N ARG A 442 -10.03 25.59 7.22
CA ARG A 442 -10.23 24.60 8.29
C ARG A 442 -10.53 23.20 7.73
N ARG A 443 -11.39 23.12 6.70
CA ARG A 443 -11.73 21.85 6.03
C ARG A 443 -10.51 21.22 5.36
N ARG A 444 -9.69 22.01 4.66
CA ARG A 444 -8.47 21.55 3.99
C ARG A 444 -7.42 21.07 4.99
N ALA A 445 -7.16 21.85 6.04
CA ALA A 445 -6.23 21.46 7.10
C ALA A 445 -6.65 20.14 7.76
N ALA A 446 -7.95 19.94 8.04
CA ALA A 446 -8.44 18.68 8.57
C ALA A 446 -8.24 17.50 7.60
N ALA A 447 -8.45 17.71 6.30
CA ALA A 447 -8.31 16.67 5.28
C ALA A 447 -6.86 16.29 4.97
N THR A 448 -5.91 17.22 5.14
CA THR A 448 -4.48 17.02 4.81
C THR A 448 -3.59 16.92 6.05
N GLY A 449 -4.14 16.69 7.23
CA GLY A 449 -3.36 16.64 8.48
C GLY A 449 -2.64 17.94 8.84
N GLY A 450 -3.13 19.08 8.36
CA GLY A 450 -2.59 20.42 8.61
C GLY A 450 -1.79 21.03 7.45
N GLU A 451 -1.45 20.26 6.41
CA GLU A 451 -0.54 20.73 5.35
C GLU A 451 -1.12 21.78 4.37
N SER A 452 -2.44 21.98 4.34
CA SER A 452 -3.13 22.80 3.33
C SER A 452 -4.03 23.84 3.99
N THR A 453 -3.69 25.11 3.82
CA THR A 453 -4.53 26.25 4.23
C THR A 453 -4.49 27.33 3.16
N ILE A 454 -5.57 28.11 3.01
CA ILE A 454 -5.57 29.27 2.13
C ILE A 454 -5.00 30.44 2.93
N PRO A 455 -3.81 30.98 2.57
CA PRO A 455 -3.28 32.17 3.23
C PRO A 455 -4.14 33.38 2.86
N VAL A 456 -4.13 34.42 3.70
CA VAL A 456 -4.71 35.73 3.39
C VAL A 456 -3.57 36.72 3.34
N ASP A 457 -2.89 36.73 2.19
CA ASP A 457 -1.68 37.51 1.90
C ASP A 457 -1.92 38.44 0.70
N ASP A 458 -0.89 39.21 0.31
CA ASP A 458 -0.96 40.13 -0.84
C ASP A 458 -1.38 39.41 -2.13
N VAL A 459 -0.98 38.15 -2.32
CA VAL A 459 -1.37 37.35 -3.49
C VAL A 459 -2.89 37.08 -3.50
N THR A 460 -3.45 36.74 -2.34
CA THR A 460 -4.89 36.54 -2.17
C THR A 460 -5.65 37.84 -2.43
N LEU A 461 -5.17 38.95 -1.88
CA LEU A 461 -5.77 40.27 -2.08
C LEU A 461 -5.73 40.71 -3.56
N ASP A 462 -4.58 40.55 -4.22
CA ASP A 462 -4.41 40.85 -5.65
C ASP A 462 -5.30 39.95 -6.54
N THR A 463 -5.55 38.71 -6.11
CA THR A 463 -6.45 37.78 -6.81
C THR A 463 -7.90 38.24 -6.72
N LEU A 464 -8.35 38.62 -5.52
CA LEU A 464 -9.69 39.15 -5.31
C LEU A 464 -9.90 40.47 -6.08
N ALA A 465 -8.94 41.39 -5.97
CA ALA A 465 -9.03 42.70 -6.61
C ALA A 465 -9.12 42.61 -8.14
N ALA A 466 -8.45 41.62 -8.75
CA ALA A 466 -8.51 41.38 -10.19
C ALA A 466 -9.91 40.93 -10.66
N GLU A 467 -10.68 40.26 -9.81
CA GLU A 467 -12.08 39.89 -10.04
C GLU A 467 -13.06 41.00 -9.58
N GLY A 468 -12.53 42.17 -9.18
CA GLY A 468 -13.33 43.27 -8.64
C GLY A 468 -13.98 42.95 -7.28
N ARG A 469 -13.39 42.02 -6.52
CA ARG A 469 -13.89 41.55 -5.23
C ARG A 469 -12.99 41.94 -4.06
N SER A 470 -13.55 41.94 -2.86
CA SER A 470 -12.85 42.17 -1.59
C SER A 470 -13.13 41.07 -0.56
N LEU A 471 -12.36 41.04 0.53
CA LEU A 471 -12.57 40.10 1.64
C LEU A 471 -13.90 40.32 2.39
N ASP A 472 -14.48 41.51 2.28
CA ASP A 472 -15.72 41.92 2.93
C ASP A 472 -16.97 41.65 2.08
N ASP A 473 -16.78 41.27 0.82
CA ASP A 473 -17.90 41.01 -0.09
C ASP A 473 -18.64 39.74 0.34
N ILE A 474 -19.97 39.75 0.12
CA ILE A 474 -20.81 38.55 0.22
C ILE A 474 -21.07 38.09 -1.21
N LEU A 475 -20.69 36.85 -1.50
CA LEU A 475 -20.93 36.23 -2.80
C LEU A 475 -22.36 35.68 -2.85
N ASP A 476 -23.02 35.87 -3.99
CA ASP A 476 -24.33 35.26 -4.24
C ASP A 476 -24.25 33.73 -4.12
N ASP A 477 -25.36 33.11 -3.72
CA ASP A 477 -25.45 31.67 -3.52
C ASP A 477 -25.04 30.90 -4.79
N GLY A 478 -24.08 29.99 -4.66
CA GLY A 478 -23.55 29.17 -5.75
C GLY A 478 -22.45 29.84 -6.62
N VAL A 479 -22.14 31.12 -6.41
CA VAL A 479 -21.06 31.79 -7.16
C VAL A 479 -19.70 31.32 -6.66
N SER A 480 -18.89 30.77 -7.56
CA SER A 480 -17.52 30.34 -7.26
C SER A 480 -16.53 31.48 -7.51
N LEU A 481 -15.63 31.71 -6.56
CA LEU A 481 -14.56 32.70 -6.65
C LEU A 481 -13.22 32.04 -6.35
N ALA A 482 -12.30 32.09 -7.31
CA ALA A 482 -10.92 31.69 -7.08
C ALA A 482 -10.24 32.72 -6.16
N VAL A 483 -9.61 32.24 -5.09
CA VAL A 483 -8.92 33.09 -4.10
C VAL A 483 -7.40 32.99 -4.21
N GLN A 484 -6.92 32.10 -5.08
CA GLN A 484 -5.52 31.91 -5.44
C GLN A 484 -5.40 31.76 -6.96
N ARG A 485 -4.32 32.27 -7.55
CA ARG A 485 -4.04 32.08 -9.00
C ARG A 485 -3.33 30.77 -9.31
N THR A 486 -2.59 30.22 -8.35
CA THR A 486 -1.82 28.99 -8.52
C THR A 486 -2.54 27.81 -7.88
N ALA A 487 -2.40 26.63 -8.47
CA ALA A 487 -3.06 25.40 -8.02
C ALA A 487 -2.23 24.61 -6.99
N ASN A 488 -1.50 25.32 -6.12
CA ASN A 488 -0.65 24.69 -5.13
C ASN A 488 -1.49 24.06 -4.00
N LEU A 489 -1.17 22.82 -3.63
CA LEU A 489 -1.88 22.09 -2.58
C LEU A 489 -1.75 22.79 -1.22
N HIS A 490 -0.57 23.30 -0.89
CA HIS A 490 -0.30 23.95 0.39
C HIS A 490 -1.12 25.24 0.59
N THR A 491 -1.46 25.94 -0.49
CA THR A 491 -2.26 27.18 -0.47
C THR A 491 -3.76 26.91 -0.65
N GLY A 492 -4.23 25.70 -0.29
CA GLY A 492 -5.64 25.32 -0.32
C GLY A 492 -6.17 24.78 -1.64
N GLY A 493 -5.31 24.55 -2.63
CA GLY A 493 -5.69 23.91 -3.89
C GLY A 493 -6.17 22.47 -3.72
N THR A 494 -6.84 21.93 -4.74
CA THR A 494 -7.31 20.54 -4.78
C THR A 494 -6.64 19.75 -5.91
N ILE A 495 -6.56 18.44 -5.74
CA ILE A 495 -5.95 17.52 -6.71
C ILE A 495 -7.01 16.48 -7.09
N HIS A 496 -7.19 16.26 -8.38
CA HIS A 496 -8.20 15.35 -8.92
C HIS A 496 -7.52 14.32 -9.81
N ASP A 497 -7.60 13.03 -9.45
CA ASP A 497 -7.04 11.95 -10.28
C ASP A 497 -7.72 11.90 -11.65
N VAL A 498 -6.92 11.90 -12.69
CA VAL A 498 -7.35 11.80 -14.10
C VAL A 498 -6.53 10.78 -14.88
N THR A 499 -5.78 9.92 -14.18
CA THR A 499 -4.86 8.95 -14.78
C THR A 499 -5.51 8.13 -15.91
N ALA A 500 -6.73 7.62 -15.70
CA ALA A 500 -7.45 6.82 -16.70
C ALA A 500 -7.95 7.63 -17.92
N ARG A 501 -8.01 8.95 -17.83
CA ARG A 501 -8.49 9.86 -18.88
C ARG A 501 -7.35 10.56 -19.62
N LEU A 502 -6.11 10.39 -19.17
CA LEU A 502 -4.95 11.08 -19.75
C LEU A 502 -4.79 10.70 -21.22
N HIS A 503 -4.80 11.69 -22.10
CA HIS A 503 -4.62 11.45 -23.53
C HIS A 503 -3.23 10.85 -23.83
N PRO A 504 -3.13 9.83 -24.72
CA PRO A 504 -1.86 9.17 -25.05
C PRO A 504 -0.74 10.12 -25.48
N THR A 505 -1.04 11.17 -26.25
CA THR A 505 -0.05 12.16 -26.68
C THR A 505 0.61 12.89 -25.50
N VAL A 506 -0.17 13.22 -24.47
CA VAL A 506 0.36 13.88 -23.27
C VAL A 506 1.17 12.89 -22.43
N ALA A 507 0.71 11.63 -22.34
CA ALA A 507 1.46 10.56 -21.69
C ALA A 507 2.82 10.31 -22.38
N GLU A 508 2.85 10.23 -23.71
CA GLU A 508 4.08 10.10 -24.50
C GLU A 508 5.00 11.30 -24.34
N ALA A 509 4.44 12.52 -24.29
CA ALA A 509 5.20 13.73 -24.01
C ALA A 509 5.84 13.68 -22.61
N ALA A 510 5.11 13.23 -21.60
CA ALA A 510 5.63 13.07 -20.24
C ALA A 510 6.76 12.04 -20.18
N VAL A 511 6.58 10.86 -20.80
CA VAL A 511 7.64 9.85 -20.90
C VAL A 511 8.87 10.40 -21.64
N ARG A 512 8.67 11.11 -22.76
CA ARG A 512 9.77 11.72 -23.51
C ARG A 512 10.53 12.76 -22.68
N ALA A 513 9.82 13.65 -21.97
CA ALA A 513 10.43 14.62 -21.07
C ALA A 513 11.30 13.94 -20.01
N SER A 514 10.77 12.89 -19.35
CA SER A 514 11.52 12.16 -18.31
C SER A 514 12.83 11.55 -18.85
N ARG A 515 12.83 11.05 -20.08
CA ARG A 515 14.02 10.47 -20.73
C ARG A 515 15.03 11.54 -21.14
N VAL A 516 14.56 12.66 -21.67
CA VAL A 516 15.41 13.78 -22.12
C VAL A 516 16.12 14.44 -20.93
N LEU A 517 15.42 14.53 -19.80
CA LEU A 517 15.96 15.12 -18.57
C LEU A 517 16.72 14.11 -17.70
N ASP A 518 16.78 12.83 -18.11
CA ASP A 518 17.39 11.73 -17.35
C ASP A 518 16.83 11.62 -15.91
N LEU A 519 15.51 11.75 -15.79
CA LEU A 519 14.79 11.67 -14.52
C LEU A 519 14.02 10.35 -14.43
N PRO A 520 14.52 9.36 -13.67
CA PRO A 520 13.80 8.10 -13.50
C PRO A 520 12.53 8.27 -12.65
N VAL A 521 12.45 9.32 -11.83
CA VAL A 521 11.29 9.70 -11.03
C VAL A 521 11.09 11.20 -11.17
N THR A 522 9.93 11.62 -11.68
CA THR A 522 9.65 13.06 -11.84
C THR A 522 8.16 13.37 -11.84
N GLY A 523 7.81 14.54 -11.33
CA GLY A 523 6.51 15.18 -11.52
C GLY A 523 6.63 16.22 -12.63
N LEU A 524 5.95 15.98 -13.75
CA LEU A 524 5.96 16.83 -14.91
C LEU A 524 4.66 17.62 -14.96
N ASP A 525 4.76 18.93 -15.12
CA ASP A 525 3.64 19.84 -15.05
C ASP A 525 3.32 20.35 -16.46
N PHE A 526 2.05 20.27 -16.83
CA PHE A 526 1.52 20.65 -18.14
C PHE A 526 0.32 21.57 -17.97
N LEU A 527 0.11 22.46 -18.94
CA LEU A 527 -1.19 23.09 -19.16
C LEU A 527 -1.90 22.35 -20.28
N VAL A 528 -3.12 21.90 -20.02
CA VAL A 528 -3.94 21.16 -21.00
C VAL A 528 -5.31 21.81 -21.15
N PRO A 529 -5.78 22.14 -22.37
CA PRO A 529 -7.14 22.61 -22.56
C PRO A 529 -8.19 21.57 -22.16
N ALA A 530 -7.87 20.29 -22.37
CA ALA A 530 -8.66 19.15 -21.95
C ALA A 530 -7.74 17.95 -21.70
N VAL A 531 -7.98 17.21 -20.61
CA VAL A 531 -7.12 16.08 -20.20
C VAL A 531 -7.11 14.93 -21.21
N ASP A 532 -8.24 14.73 -21.88
CA ASP A 532 -8.47 13.72 -22.93
C ASP A 532 -8.17 14.26 -24.34
N GLY A 533 -7.58 15.45 -24.45
CA GLY A 533 -7.14 16.04 -25.71
C GLY A 533 -5.63 15.90 -25.95
N PRO A 534 -5.17 15.99 -27.22
CA PRO A 534 -3.75 15.88 -27.56
C PRO A 534 -2.94 17.15 -27.25
N ASP A 535 -3.61 18.29 -27.10
CA ASP A 535 -2.96 19.59 -26.94
C ASP A 535 -2.43 19.78 -25.51
N TYR A 536 -1.18 20.22 -25.41
CA TYR A 536 -0.54 20.50 -24.15
C TYR A 536 0.55 21.57 -24.29
N VAL A 537 0.91 22.16 -23.16
CA VAL A 537 2.11 22.98 -23.00
C VAL A 537 2.88 22.48 -21.79
N PHE A 538 4.13 22.06 -21.98
CA PHE A 538 5.02 21.69 -20.89
C PHE A 538 5.43 22.94 -20.08
N ILE A 539 5.37 22.85 -18.75
CA ILE A 539 5.64 23.96 -17.83
C ILE A 539 6.93 23.74 -17.05
N GLU A 540 7.04 22.63 -16.33
CA GLU A 540 8.21 22.31 -15.52
C GLU A 540 8.36 20.81 -15.25
N ALA A 541 9.54 20.43 -14.78
CA ALA A 541 9.85 19.09 -14.28
C ALA A 541 10.37 19.21 -12.85
N ASN A 542 9.87 18.37 -11.97
CA ASN A 542 10.27 18.28 -10.57
C ASN A 542 10.93 16.92 -10.32
N GLU A 543 12.18 16.91 -9.87
CA GLU A 543 12.97 15.69 -9.61
C GLU A 543 12.60 14.98 -8.30
N ARG A 544 11.83 15.66 -7.43
CA ARG A 544 11.33 15.14 -6.15
C ARG A 544 9.80 15.33 -6.05
N PRO A 545 8.99 14.59 -6.84
CA PRO A 545 7.54 14.72 -6.78
C PRO A 545 6.98 14.18 -5.47
N GLY A 546 5.95 14.82 -4.93
CA GLY A 546 5.19 14.27 -3.81
C GLY A 546 4.40 13.03 -4.23
N LEU A 547 4.59 11.90 -3.55
CA LEU A 547 3.94 10.63 -3.92
C LEU A 547 2.57 10.41 -3.25
N ALA A 548 2.33 11.00 -2.08
CA ALA A 548 1.09 10.80 -1.29
C ALA A 548 -0.18 11.32 -1.96
N ASN A 549 -0.08 12.39 -2.77
CA ASN A 549 -1.25 13.16 -3.22
C ASN A 549 -1.92 12.61 -4.49
N HIS A 550 -1.65 11.35 -4.83
CA HIS A 550 -2.04 10.72 -6.10
C HIS A 550 -2.89 9.45 -5.91
N GLU A 551 -3.55 9.29 -4.76
CA GLU A 551 -4.49 8.19 -4.56
C GLU A 551 -5.59 8.20 -5.64
N PRO A 552 -6.04 7.02 -6.14
CA PRO A 552 -5.71 5.66 -5.67
C PRO A 552 -4.44 5.04 -6.33
N GLN A 553 -3.65 5.83 -7.07
CA GLN A 553 -2.54 5.31 -7.86
C GLN A 553 -1.38 4.82 -6.97
N PRO A 554 -0.71 3.72 -7.33
CA PRO A 554 0.29 3.05 -6.48
C PRO A 554 1.68 3.69 -6.60
N THR A 555 1.79 5.01 -6.41
CA THR A 555 3.03 5.78 -6.63
C THR A 555 4.20 5.31 -5.75
N VAL A 556 3.96 5.10 -4.46
CA VAL A 556 4.99 4.62 -3.51
C VAL A 556 5.41 3.19 -3.84
N GLN A 557 4.45 2.34 -4.20
CA GLN A 557 4.74 0.96 -4.59
C GLN A 557 5.61 0.91 -5.84
N ARG A 558 5.25 1.66 -6.88
CA ARG A 558 6.02 1.74 -8.14
C ARG A 558 7.39 2.36 -7.92
N PHE A 559 7.51 3.33 -7.02
CA PHE A 559 8.80 3.88 -6.62
C PHE A 559 9.70 2.79 -6.01
N LEU A 560 9.19 1.97 -5.10
CA LEU A 560 9.96 0.88 -4.51
C LEU A 560 10.19 -0.28 -5.48
N ASP A 561 9.30 -0.54 -6.44
CA ASP A 561 9.53 -1.49 -7.53
C ASP A 561 10.74 -1.07 -8.38
N LEU A 562 10.86 0.24 -8.69
CA LEU A 562 12.01 0.80 -9.40
C LEU A 562 13.31 0.64 -8.59
N LEU A 563 13.26 0.94 -7.29
CA LEU A 563 14.45 0.90 -6.42
C LEU A 563 14.90 -0.55 -6.13
N PHE A 564 13.96 -1.46 -5.91
CA PHE A 564 14.15 -2.85 -5.50
C PHE A 564 13.22 -3.80 -6.28
N PRO A 565 13.51 -4.09 -7.56
CA PRO A 565 12.62 -4.89 -8.42
C PRO A 565 12.29 -6.29 -7.88
N SER A 566 13.20 -6.91 -7.12
CA SER A 566 12.96 -8.22 -6.49
C SER A 566 11.89 -8.20 -5.40
N THR A 567 11.50 -7.02 -4.92
CA THR A 567 10.47 -6.83 -3.90
C THR A 567 9.11 -6.47 -4.50
N ALA A 568 9.02 -6.34 -5.83
CA ALA A 568 7.77 -6.02 -6.50
C ALA A 568 6.76 -7.15 -6.25
N GLY A 569 5.65 -6.81 -5.58
CA GLY A 569 4.51 -7.72 -5.49
C GLY A 569 3.93 -7.93 -6.88
N LEU A 570 3.55 -9.17 -7.21
CA LEU A 570 2.73 -9.42 -8.40
C LEU A 570 1.45 -8.56 -8.33
N PRO A 571 0.92 -8.08 -9.48
CA PRO A 571 -0.20 -7.14 -9.52
C PRO A 571 -1.40 -7.61 -8.69
N ARG A 572 -2.08 -6.63 -8.06
CA ARG A 572 -3.22 -6.83 -7.14
C ARG A 572 -4.22 -7.84 -7.70
N GLY A 573 -4.23 -9.04 -7.13
CA GLY A 573 -5.32 -9.99 -7.27
C GLY A 573 -6.57 -9.44 -6.59
N TRP A 574 -7.63 -9.30 -7.37
CA TRP A 574 -9.05 -9.11 -7.01
C TRP A 574 -9.41 -8.29 -5.77
N THR A 575 -10.08 -7.15 -5.99
CA THR A 575 -10.85 -6.41 -4.97
C THR A 575 -12.28 -6.96 -4.92
N PRO A 576 -12.92 -7.11 -3.74
CA PRO A 576 -14.34 -7.36 -3.66
C PRO A 576 -15.10 -6.31 -4.47
N ALA A 577 -16.05 -6.73 -5.29
CA ALA A 577 -16.96 -5.80 -5.93
C ALA A 577 -17.60 -4.94 -4.84
N ALA A 578 -17.40 -3.62 -4.93
CA ALA A 578 -18.09 -2.68 -4.06
C ALA A 578 -19.58 -3.04 -4.11
N ALA A 579 -20.17 -3.31 -2.94
CA ALA A 579 -21.60 -3.54 -2.83
C ALA A 579 -22.28 -2.39 -3.58
N ALA A 580 -22.98 -2.71 -4.66
CA ALA A 580 -23.74 -1.74 -5.41
C ALA A 580 -24.65 -1.03 -4.41
N SER A 581 -24.31 0.21 -4.07
CA SER A 581 -25.17 1.07 -3.28
C SER A 581 -26.44 1.22 -4.09
N ARG A 582 -27.47 0.46 -3.72
CA ARG A 582 -28.82 0.70 -4.22
C ARG A 582 -29.17 2.11 -3.79
N SER A 583 -29.21 3.02 -4.76
CA SER A 583 -29.78 4.34 -4.60
C SER A 583 -31.18 4.20 -4.01
N ILE A 584 -31.42 4.90 -2.90
CA ILE A 584 -32.76 5.34 -2.52
C ILE A 584 -32.91 6.76 -3.05
#